data_AF-A0A932D8H6-F1
#
_entry.id   AF-A0A932D8H6-F1
#
_cell.length_a   1.000
_cell.length_b   1.000
_cell.length_c   1.000
_cell.angle_alpha   90.00
_cell.angle_beta   90.00
_cell.angle_gamma   90.00
#
_symmetry.space_group_name_H-M   'P 1'
#
loop_
_entity.id
_entity.type
_entity.pdbx_description
1 polymer ?
#
loop_
_entity_poly.entity_id
_entity_poly.type
_entity_poly.pdbx_seq_one_letter_code
_entity_poly.pdbx_strand_id
1 'polypeptide(L)'
;MDQIHIHGHEAHATSPEGKTASMPLAELLGRLCPERMDTCGVILPDGVKAIINGGNHSIWVHETPPRAYNFRWIAPDSPAQFGPGTKYRPVRIALPYVILLACFVHGEKGKLTLSNCNEAFFRTGPLTSPDDELLFPALLNCSKYAAPEGRPMAWLCSQYLVRANFEKETDLNRRVRKAFEALLHCLLETGFNYSSEHHEGASWFTESRGVDGRIATVENWEAASAKDELFVLDVPWLKTGLSVRAMAERMLKYHRAAKPSAPTATVLARLIFNFFNHRNGTT
;
A
#
# COMPACT_ATOMS: atom_id res chain seq x y z
N MET A 1 -5.60 32.16 24.45
CA MET A 1 -5.99 31.15 23.46
C MET A 1 -5.48 31.61 22.12
N ASP A 2 -4.84 30.74 21.34
CA ASP A 2 -4.44 31.09 19.98
C ASP A 2 -5.71 31.28 19.14
N GLN A 3 -5.84 32.46 18.54
CA GLN A 3 -6.94 32.75 17.63
C GLN A 3 -6.40 32.85 16.22
N ILE A 4 -7.14 32.25 15.29
CA ILE A 4 -6.90 32.39 13.86
C ILE A 4 -8.11 33.00 13.21
N HIS A 5 -7.86 34.06 12.46
CA HIS A 5 -8.87 34.79 11.72
C HIS A 5 -8.47 34.76 10.24
N ILE A 6 -9.39 34.34 9.38
CA ILE A 6 -9.19 34.40 7.93
C ILE A 6 -9.91 35.65 7.45
N HIS A 7 -9.18 36.56 6.81
CA HIS A 7 -9.74 37.79 6.26
C HIS A 7 -9.35 37.93 4.79
N GLY A 8 -10.32 37.72 3.90
CA GLY A 8 -10.07 37.69 2.46
C GLY A 8 -9.07 36.59 2.07
N HIS A 9 -7.91 36.99 1.56
CA HIS A 9 -6.86 36.09 1.09
C HIS A 9 -5.71 35.90 2.08
N GLU A 10 -5.87 36.30 3.33
CA GLU A 10 -4.86 36.12 4.38
C GLU A 10 -5.41 35.36 5.59
N ALA A 11 -4.54 34.58 6.22
CA ALA A 11 -4.77 33.98 7.52
C ALA A 11 -3.90 34.68 8.56
N HIS A 12 -4.53 35.17 9.63
CA HIS A 12 -3.89 35.88 10.73
C HIS A 12 -3.90 35.00 11.97
N ALA A 13 -2.80 35.00 12.71
CA ALA A 13 -2.69 34.35 14.01
C ALA A 13 -2.31 35.36 15.08
N THR A 14 -2.91 35.21 16.27
CA THR A 14 -2.53 35.96 17.47
C THR A 14 -2.02 34.98 18.53
N SER A 15 -0.80 35.21 19.02
CA SER A 15 -0.21 34.39 20.09
C SER A 15 -0.80 34.76 21.45
N PRO A 16 -0.60 33.94 22.50
CA PRO A 16 -1.09 34.25 23.84
C PRO A 16 -0.50 35.53 24.42
N GLU A 17 0.71 35.91 23.98
CA GLU A 17 1.41 37.14 24.37
C GLU A 17 0.96 38.37 23.55
N GLY A 18 -0.05 38.24 22.69
CA GLY A 18 -0.59 39.33 21.89
C GLY A 18 0.22 39.66 20.63
N LYS A 19 1.23 38.88 20.28
CA LYS A 19 1.93 39.03 19.00
C LYS A 19 1.00 38.62 17.86
N THR A 20 1.15 39.25 16.70
CA THR A 20 0.38 38.93 15.50
C THR A 20 1.30 38.51 14.37
N ALA A 21 0.85 37.58 13.54
CA ALA A 21 1.49 37.19 12.29
C ALA A 21 0.42 36.91 11.23
N SER A 22 0.77 37.07 9.96
CA SER A 22 -0.10 36.73 8.83
C SER A 22 0.63 35.96 7.75
N MET A 23 -0.14 35.19 6.98
CA MET A 23 0.34 34.57 5.75
C MET A 23 -0.78 34.49 4.71
N PRO A 24 -0.44 34.46 3.40
CA PRO A 24 -1.44 34.22 2.35
C PRO A 24 -2.20 32.91 2.60
N LEU A 25 -3.53 32.94 2.46
CA LEU A 25 -4.39 31.78 2.68
C LEU A 25 -4.03 30.62 1.74
N ALA A 26 -3.65 30.91 0.49
CA ALA A 26 -3.19 29.88 -0.45
C ALA A 26 -1.92 29.17 0.04
N GLU A 27 -0.98 29.89 0.66
CA GLU A 27 0.23 29.32 1.26
C GLU A 27 -0.10 28.49 2.51
N LEU A 28 -1.04 28.97 3.34
CA LEU A 28 -1.52 28.19 4.46
C LEU A 28 -2.17 26.89 3.96
N LEU A 29 -3.12 26.97 3.04
CA LEU A 29 -3.81 25.79 2.48
C LEU A 29 -2.85 24.83 1.79
N GLY A 30 -1.85 25.31 1.03
CA GLY A 30 -0.82 24.46 0.42
C GLY A 30 0.03 23.73 1.46
N ARG A 31 0.25 24.32 2.63
CA ARG A 31 0.95 23.69 3.76
C ARG A 31 0.06 22.75 4.57
N LEU A 32 -1.26 22.98 4.57
CA LEU A 32 -2.24 22.13 5.24
C LEU A 32 -2.65 20.92 4.42
N CYS A 33 -2.65 21.08 3.10
CA CYS A 33 -3.06 20.07 2.14
C CYS A 33 -1.98 19.92 1.06
N PRO A 34 -0.91 19.15 1.29
CA PRO A 34 -0.20 18.55 0.19
C PRO A 34 -1.11 17.46 -0.39
N GLU A 35 -2.14 17.87 -1.14
CA GLU A 35 -2.98 17.02 -1.98
C GLU A 35 -2.44 16.96 -3.42
N ARG A 36 -1.21 17.42 -3.64
CA ARG A 36 -0.50 16.98 -4.83
C ARG A 36 0.00 15.56 -4.58
N MET A 37 -0.25 14.70 -5.55
CA MET A 37 0.52 13.47 -5.74
C MET A 37 1.99 13.87 -5.76
N ASP A 38 2.64 13.78 -4.60
CA ASP A 38 4.07 13.99 -4.51
C ASP A 38 4.73 12.67 -4.89
N THR A 39 5.23 12.62 -6.11
CA THR A 39 6.02 11.49 -6.60
C THR A 39 7.43 11.51 -6.04
N CYS A 40 7.80 12.56 -5.28
CA CYS A 40 9.12 12.80 -4.73
C CYS A 40 10.21 12.80 -5.81
N GLY A 41 9.88 13.31 -7.00
CA GLY A 41 10.77 13.34 -8.16
C GLY A 41 10.93 11.98 -8.87
N VAL A 42 10.07 11.01 -8.56
CA VAL A 42 10.09 9.68 -9.18
C VAL A 42 9.17 9.62 -10.40
N ILE A 43 9.67 9.01 -11.47
CA ILE A 43 8.91 8.57 -12.64
C ILE A 43 8.23 7.26 -12.25
N LEU A 44 6.91 7.32 -12.13
CA LEU A 44 6.12 6.19 -11.67
C LEU A 44 6.16 5.04 -12.68
N PRO A 45 6.25 3.78 -12.21
CA PRO A 45 6.01 2.61 -13.05
C PRO A 45 4.58 2.62 -13.61
N ASP A 46 4.42 1.95 -14.75
CA ASP A 46 3.10 1.74 -15.33
C ASP A 46 2.18 0.98 -14.35
N GLY A 47 0.89 1.31 -14.40
CA GLY A 47 -0.13 0.72 -13.54
C GLY A 47 -0.21 1.32 -12.13
N VAL A 48 0.71 2.22 -11.72
CA VAL A 48 0.50 3.01 -10.49
C VAL A 48 -0.66 3.99 -10.72
N LYS A 49 -1.74 3.84 -9.95
CA LYS A 49 -2.98 4.62 -10.06
C LYS A 49 -3.05 5.78 -9.06
N ALA A 50 -2.42 5.63 -7.89
CA ALA A 50 -2.41 6.64 -6.85
C ALA A 50 -1.17 6.53 -5.97
N ILE A 51 -0.84 7.65 -5.30
CA ILE A 51 0.14 7.70 -4.21
C ILE A 51 -0.55 8.33 -3.01
N ILE A 52 -0.52 7.64 -1.87
CA ILE A 52 -1.12 8.11 -0.62
C ILE A 52 0.01 8.34 0.37
N ASN A 53 0.20 9.59 0.76
CA ASN A 53 1.29 10.02 1.63
C ASN A 53 0.81 10.25 3.07
N GLY A 54 1.63 9.86 4.04
CA GLY A 54 1.45 10.18 5.46
C GLY A 54 2.78 10.16 6.20
N GLY A 55 3.10 11.23 6.92
CA GLY A 55 4.36 11.35 7.64
C GLY A 55 5.55 11.18 6.70
N ASN A 56 6.46 10.26 7.04
CA ASN A 56 7.59 9.86 6.19
C ASN A 56 7.28 8.61 5.34
N HIS A 57 6.02 8.27 5.08
CA HIS A 57 5.61 7.11 4.30
C HIS A 57 4.84 7.53 3.05
N SER A 58 5.07 6.78 1.97
CA SER A 58 4.39 6.92 0.69
C SER A 58 3.89 5.54 0.25
N ILE A 59 2.58 5.37 0.13
CA ILE A 59 1.97 4.12 -0.34
C ILE A 59 1.64 4.29 -1.82
N TRP A 60 2.28 3.49 -2.66
CA TRP A 60 1.97 3.39 -4.08
C TRP A 60 0.86 2.36 -4.28
N VAL A 61 -0.22 2.78 -4.92
CA VAL A 61 -1.34 1.92 -5.29
C VAL A 61 -1.16 1.51 -6.75
N HIS A 62 -0.78 0.26 -6.97
CA HIS A 62 -0.63 -0.32 -8.29
C HIS A 62 -1.79 -1.25 -8.63
N GLU A 63 -2.20 -1.23 -9.89
CA GLU A 63 -3.18 -2.13 -10.45
C GLU A 63 -2.57 -2.93 -11.60
N THR A 64 -2.75 -4.25 -11.55
CA THR A 64 -2.57 -5.13 -12.71
C THR A 64 -3.94 -5.64 -13.19
N PRO A 65 -4.28 -5.52 -14.50
CA PRO A 65 -5.56 -5.99 -15.01
C PRO A 65 -5.69 -7.52 -14.96
N PRO A 66 -6.92 -8.06 -15.10
CA PRO A 66 -7.18 -9.48 -15.09
C PRO A 66 -6.40 -10.21 -16.17
N ARG A 67 -5.71 -11.28 -15.80
CA ARG A 67 -4.99 -12.15 -16.73
C ARG A 67 -4.62 -13.47 -16.05
N ALA A 68 -4.31 -14.48 -16.86
CA ALA A 68 -3.64 -15.68 -16.39
C ALA A 68 -2.16 -15.47 -16.10
N TYR A 69 -1.68 -16.10 -15.04
CA TYR A 69 -0.28 -16.14 -14.61
C TYR A 69 0.17 -17.59 -14.49
N ASN A 70 1.46 -17.81 -14.74
CA ASN A 70 2.11 -19.09 -14.46
C ASN A 70 2.79 -18.99 -13.09
N PHE A 71 2.23 -19.67 -12.09
CA PHE A 71 2.77 -19.72 -10.74
C PHE A 71 3.59 -20.97 -10.51
N ARG A 72 4.54 -20.87 -9.58
CA ARG A 72 5.19 -22.02 -8.96
C ARG A 72 4.42 -22.36 -7.69
N TRP A 73 3.44 -23.26 -7.78
CA TRP A 73 2.63 -23.66 -6.64
C TRP A 73 3.21 -24.89 -5.95
N ILE A 74 3.05 -25.01 -4.63
CA ILE A 74 3.52 -26.18 -3.90
C ILE A 74 2.90 -27.47 -4.47
N ALA A 75 3.76 -28.44 -4.75
CA ALA A 75 3.31 -29.72 -5.29
C ALA A 75 2.66 -30.56 -4.18
N PRO A 76 1.61 -31.37 -4.49
CA PRO A 76 0.94 -32.20 -3.50
C PRO A 76 1.86 -33.28 -2.89
N ASP A 77 2.92 -33.68 -3.60
CA ASP A 77 3.95 -34.63 -3.16
C ASP A 77 5.18 -33.95 -2.52
N SER A 78 5.08 -32.65 -2.20
CA SER A 78 6.20 -31.92 -1.60
C SER A 78 6.53 -32.49 -0.20
N PRO A 79 7.79 -32.86 0.08
CA PRO A 79 8.18 -33.40 1.38
C PRO A 79 8.24 -32.34 2.48
N ALA A 80 8.29 -31.06 2.11
CA ALA A 80 8.24 -29.92 3.01
C ALA A 80 7.11 -28.97 2.60
N GLN A 81 6.47 -28.34 3.59
CA GLN A 81 5.38 -27.39 3.36
C GLN A 81 5.86 -25.99 2.94
N PHE A 82 7.14 -25.67 3.20
CA PHE A 82 7.85 -24.45 2.83
C PHE A 82 9.36 -24.63 3.11
N GLY A 83 10.20 -23.70 2.62
CA GLY A 83 11.64 -23.72 2.86
C GLY A 83 12.41 -24.80 2.07
N PRO A 84 13.64 -25.15 2.51
CA PRO A 84 14.47 -26.16 1.86
C PRO A 84 13.75 -27.51 1.70
N GLY A 85 13.85 -28.11 0.51
CA GLY A 85 13.17 -29.38 0.19
C GLY A 85 11.74 -29.23 -0.35
N THR A 86 11.16 -28.02 -0.36
CA THR A 86 9.85 -27.78 -0.96
C THR A 86 9.88 -28.01 -2.47
N LYS A 87 8.98 -28.86 -2.97
CA LYS A 87 8.76 -29.06 -4.40
C LYS A 87 7.63 -28.17 -4.88
N TYR A 88 7.80 -27.65 -6.10
CA TYR A 88 6.80 -26.82 -6.76
C TYR A 88 6.43 -27.43 -8.12
N ARG A 89 5.19 -27.24 -8.53
CA ARG A 89 4.69 -27.50 -9.87
C ARG A 89 4.27 -26.19 -10.55
N PRO A 90 4.39 -26.07 -11.88
CA PRO A 90 3.76 -24.97 -12.59
C PRO A 90 2.24 -25.09 -12.48
N VAL A 91 1.56 -23.95 -12.32
CA VAL A 91 0.10 -23.84 -12.36
C VAL A 91 -0.26 -22.59 -13.13
N ARG A 92 -1.21 -22.69 -14.06
CA ARG A 92 -1.74 -21.52 -14.77
C ARG A 92 -3.12 -21.12 -14.23
N ILE A 93 -3.19 -20.04 -13.46
CA ILE A 93 -4.46 -19.52 -12.93
C ILE A 93 -4.69 -18.07 -13.35
N ALA A 94 -5.94 -17.74 -13.63
CA ALA A 94 -6.41 -16.37 -13.81
C ALA A 94 -6.51 -15.67 -12.46
N LEU A 95 -6.09 -14.40 -12.42
CA LEU A 95 -6.36 -13.50 -11.30
C LEU A 95 -7.28 -12.36 -11.79
N PRO A 96 -8.14 -11.81 -10.92
CA PRO A 96 -8.92 -10.61 -11.24
C PRO A 96 -7.99 -9.38 -11.23
N TYR A 97 -8.51 -8.17 -11.07
CA TYR A 97 -7.63 -7.01 -10.89
C TYR A 97 -6.82 -7.20 -9.61
N VAL A 98 -5.50 -7.18 -9.73
CA VAL A 98 -4.58 -7.28 -8.59
C VAL A 98 -4.19 -5.87 -8.18
N ILE A 99 -4.48 -5.54 -6.92
CA ILE A 99 -4.14 -4.24 -6.33
C ILE A 99 -3.00 -4.44 -5.33
N LEU A 100 -1.86 -3.80 -5.57
CA LEU A 100 -0.71 -3.81 -4.67
C LEU A 100 -0.57 -2.46 -4.00
N LEU A 101 -0.57 -2.45 -2.67
CA LEU A 101 -0.22 -1.29 -1.85
C LEU A 101 1.24 -1.44 -1.40
N ALA A 102 2.15 -0.86 -2.19
CA ALA A 102 3.58 -0.87 -1.92
C ALA A 102 3.94 0.32 -1.04
N CYS A 103 4.37 0.06 0.19
CA CYS A 103 4.68 1.08 1.18
C CYS A 103 6.16 1.43 1.14
N PHE A 104 6.48 2.67 0.85
CA PHE A 104 7.83 3.22 0.88
C PHE A 104 8.03 4.16 2.07
N VAL A 105 9.23 4.17 2.63
CA VAL A 105 9.63 5.03 3.75
C VAL A 105 10.73 5.99 3.31
N HIS A 106 10.56 7.25 3.65
CA HIS A 106 11.59 8.28 3.54
C HIS A 106 12.55 8.13 4.72
N GLY A 107 13.74 7.61 4.42
CA GLY A 107 14.85 7.51 5.37
C GLY A 107 15.70 8.79 5.41
N GLU A 108 16.81 8.71 6.15
CA GLU A 108 17.78 9.80 6.25
C GLU A 108 18.28 10.24 4.87
N LYS A 109 18.47 11.56 4.70
CA LYS A 109 18.90 12.19 3.43
C LYS A 109 17.86 12.06 2.29
N GLY A 110 16.59 11.86 2.61
CA GLY A 110 15.50 11.78 1.62
C GLY A 110 15.52 10.51 0.77
N LYS A 111 16.18 9.45 1.24
CA LYS A 111 16.22 8.17 0.51
C LYS A 111 14.91 7.42 0.69
N LEU A 112 14.18 7.22 -0.40
CA LEU A 112 13.00 6.37 -0.43
C LEU A 112 13.41 4.89 -0.44
N THR A 113 12.91 4.09 0.51
CA THR A 113 13.17 2.65 0.63
C THR A 113 11.87 1.87 0.76
N LEU A 114 11.81 0.68 0.17
CA LEU A 114 10.62 -0.17 0.30
C LEU A 114 10.51 -0.70 1.74
N SER A 115 9.35 -0.55 2.36
CA SER A 115 9.06 -1.08 3.69
C SER A 115 8.78 -2.58 3.62
N ASN A 116 8.74 -3.24 4.78
CA ASN A 116 8.33 -4.64 4.86
C ASN A 116 6.81 -4.80 4.98
N CYS A 117 6.02 -3.72 4.99
CA CYS A 117 4.58 -3.75 5.24
C CYS A 117 3.85 -3.42 3.94
N ASN A 118 3.84 -4.38 3.02
CA ASN A 118 3.15 -4.28 1.74
C ASN A 118 1.93 -5.19 1.77
N GLU A 119 0.83 -4.74 1.20
CA GLU A 119 -0.41 -5.50 1.17
C GLU A 119 -0.92 -5.67 -0.26
N ALA A 120 -1.55 -6.80 -0.53
CA ALA A 120 -2.16 -7.08 -1.83
C ALA A 120 -3.66 -7.33 -1.67
N PHE A 121 -4.43 -7.05 -2.72
CA PHE A 121 -5.88 -7.17 -2.74
C PHE A 121 -6.36 -7.49 -4.15
N PHE A 122 -7.63 -7.90 -4.24
CA PHE A 122 -8.34 -8.08 -5.49
C PHE A 122 -9.43 -7.04 -5.70
N ARG A 123 -9.84 -6.87 -6.96
CA ARG A 123 -11.10 -6.23 -7.38
C ARG A 123 -11.68 -6.94 -8.59
N THR A 124 -13.01 -6.88 -8.74
CA THR A 124 -13.72 -7.38 -9.93
C THR A 124 -13.87 -6.33 -11.04
N GLY A 125 -13.38 -5.11 -10.82
CA GLY A 125 -13.35 -4.03 -11.80
C GLY A 125 -12.15 -3.10 -11.58
N PRO A 126 -11.83 -2.25 -12.56
CA PRO A 126 -10.70 -1.33 -12.45
C PRO A 126 -10.90 -0.34 -11.29
N LEU A 127 -9.81 0.19 -10.78
CA LEU A 127 -9.80 1.34 -9.89
C LEU A 127 -10.21 2.58 -10.67
N THR A 128 -11.25 3.24 -10.17
CA THR A 128 -11.76 4.52 -10.66
C THR A 128 -11.59 5.62 -9.61
N SER A 129 -11.55 5.23 -8.33
CA SER A 129 -11.40 6.13 -7.19
C SER A 129 -10.63 5.46 -6.03
N PRO A 130 -9.90 6.22 -5.20
CA PRO A 130 -9.39 5.72 -3.91
C PRO A 130 -10.48 5.23 -2.95
N ASP A 131 -11.74 5.59 -3.19
CA ASP A 131 -12.86 5.17 -2.34
C ASP A 131 -13.45 3.82 -2.76
N ASP A 132 -12.91 3.20 -3.82
CA ASP A 132 -13.41 1.92 -4.28
C ASP A 132 -13.00 0.78 -3.33
N GLU A 133 -13.93 -0.16 -3.07
CA GLU A 133 -13.75 -1.29 -2.13
C GLU A 133 -12.69 -2.31 -2.60
N LEU A 134 -11.94 -2.86 -1.65
CA LEU A 134 -10.97 -3.93 -1.87
C LEU A 134 -11.49 -5.31 -1.42
N LEU A 135 -11.02 -6.36 -2.07
CA LEU A 135 -11.33 -7.76 -1.78
C LEU A 135 -10.04 -8.46 -1.31
N PHE A 136 -10.15 -9.44 -0.41
CA PHE A 136 -8.97 -10.18 0.05
C PHE A 136 -8.39 -11.06 -1.08
N PRO A 137 -7.05 -11.12 -1.24
CA PRO A 137 -6.44 -11.86 -2.33
C PRO A 137 -6.33 -13.34 -1.98
N ALA A 138 -7.01 -14.24 -2.71
CA ALA A 138 -6.97 -15.67 -2.45
C ALA A 138 -5.62 -16.34 -2.81
N LEU A 139 -4.50 -15.85 -2.27
CA LEU A 139 -3.13 -16.27 -2.59
C LEU A 139 -2.42 -16.84 -1.36
N LEU A 140 -1.57 -17.84 -1.58
CA LEU A 140 -0.78 -18.48 -0.51
C LEU A 140 0.29 -17.57 0.09
N ASN A 141 0.84 -16.64 -0.69
CA ASN A 141 1.86 -15.68 -0.23
C ASN A 141 1.26 -14.40 0.40
N CYS A 142 -0.05 -14.37 0.62
CA CYS A 142 -0.75 -13.31 1.32
C CYS A 142 -1.26 -13.85 2.66
N SER A 143 -0.58 -13.49 3.75
CA SER A 143 -0.92 -13.95 5.10
C SER A 143 -2.12 -13.20 5.66
N LYS A 144 -3.00 -13.92 6.37
CA LYS A 144 -4.05 -13.31 7.19
C LYS A 144 -3.47 -13.00 8.56
N TYR A 145 -3.29 -11.72 8.85
CA TYR A 145 -2.79 -11.28 10.15
C TYR A 145 -3.90 -10.57 10.94
N ALA A 146 -4.06 -10.89 12.23
CA ALA A 146 -4.98 -10.16 13.09
C ALA A 146 -4.41 -8.75 13.36
N ALA A 147 -5.07 -7.70 12.87
CA ALA A 147 -4.67 -6.35 13.25
C ALA A 147 -5.15 -6.04 14.67
N PRO A 148 -4.43 -5.20 15.44
CA PRO A 148 -4.86 -4.74 16.76
C PRO A 148 -6.26 -4.11 16.77
N GLU A 149 -6.72 -3.59 15.63
CA GLU A 149 -8.01 -2.90 15.44
C GLU A 149 -9.11 -3.81 14.89
N GLY A 150 -8.90 -5.13 14.92
CA GLY A 150 -9.93 -6.15 14.68
C GLY A 150 -10.16 -6.56 13.22
N ARG A 151 -9.76 -5.76 12.22
CA ARG A 151 -9.85 -6.15 10.80
C ARG A 151 -8.53 -6.76 10.30
N PRO A 152 -8.53 -7.95 9.70
CA PRO A 152 -7.30 -8.63 9.33
C PRO A 152 -6.54 -7.92 8.18
N MET A 153 -5.23 -8.12 8.14
CA MET A 153 -4.34 -7.62 7.08
C MET A 153 -4.15 -8.66 5.98
N ALA A 154 -3.78 -8.21 4.78
CA ALA A 154 -3.40 -9.05 3.65
C ALA A 154 -1.91 -8.86 3.33
N TRP A 155 -1.07 -9.21 4.30
CA TRP A 155 0.36 -8.96 4.23
C TRP A 155 1.00 -9.86 3.16
N LEU A 156 1.60 -9.23 2.16
CA LEU A 156 2.43 -9.91 1.18
C LEU A 156 3.74 -10.39 1.81
N CYS A 157 3.98 -11.70 1.79
CA CYS A 157 5.24 -12.29 2.19
C CYS A 157 6.38 -11.82 1.27
N SER A 158 7.33 -11.08 1.83
CA SER A 158 8.50 -10.55 1.12
C SER A 158 9.81 -11.22 1.55
N GLN A 159 9.76 -12.45 2.10
CA GLN A 159 10.95 -13.11 2.64
C GLN A 159 12.04 -13.39 1.59
N TYR A 160 11.64 -13.55 0.32
CA TYR A 160 12.56 -13.78 -0.79
C TYR A 160 12.98 -12.48 -1.51
N LEU A 161 12.60 -11.33 -0.97
CA LEU A 161 12.99 -10.04 -1.52
C LEU A 161 14.48 -9.79 -1.24
N VAL A 162 15.32 -9.91 -2.27
CA VAL A 162 16.76 -9.66 -2.16
C VAL A 162 17.03 -8.15 -2.21
N ARG A 163 16.85 -7.48 -1.07
CA ARG A 163 16.94 -6.01 -0.95
C ARG A 163 18.27 -5.42 -1.43
N ALA A 164 19.36 -6.17 -1.26
CA ALA A 164 20.70 -5.79 -1.70
C ALA A 164 20.79 -5.48 -3.22
N ASN A 165 19.88 -6.02 -4.04
CA ASN A 165 19.86 -5.80 -5.49
C ASN A 165 19.41 -4.38 -5.87
N PHE A 166 18.64 -3.71 -5.02
CA PHE A 166 18.16 -2.35 -5.28
C PHE A 166 18.66 -1.33 -4.27
N GLU A 167 18.93 -1.68 -3.01
CA GLU A 167 19.39 -0.71 -2.01
C GLU A 167 20.77 -0.10 -2.31
N LYS A 168 21.59 -0.78 -3.10
CA LYS A 168 22.90 -0.27 -3.56
C LYS A 168 22.79 0.72 -4.71
N GLU A 169 21.66 0.78 -5.41
CA GLU A 169 21.45 1.70 -6.53
C GLU A 169 21.47 3.14 -6.01
N THR A 170 22.29 4.03 -6.58
CA THR A 170 22.41 5.42 -6.12
C THR A 170 21.31 6.32 -6.70
N ASP A 171 20.92 6.07 -7.94
CA ASP A 171 19.82 6.77 -8.62
C ASP A 171 18.47 6.42 -7.98
N LEU A 172 17.72 7.46 -7.57
CA LEU A 172 16.45 7.29 -6.87
C LEU A 172 15.41 6.58 -7.73
N ASN A 173 15.30 6.96 -9.01
CA ASN A 173 14.32 6.40 -9.93
C ASN A 173 14.55 4.91 -10.15
N ARG A 174 15.78 4.52 -10.49
CA ARG A 174 16.17 3.12 -10.68
C ARG A 174 16.01 2.31 -9.40
N ARG A 175 16.36 2.86 -8.24
CA ARG A 175 16.21 2.16 -6.95
C ARG A 175 14.75 1.82 -6.69
N VAL A 176 13.87 2.80 -6.75
CA VAL A 176 12.46 2.64 -6.40
C VAL A 176 11.76 1.73 -7.41
N ARG A 177 12.06 1.85 -8.71
CA ARG A 177 11.54 0.95 -9.74
C ARG A 177 11.99 -0.49 -9.54
N LYS A 178 13.28 -0.74 -9.30
CA LYS A 178 13.79 -2.09 -9.01
C LYS A 178 13.18 -2.67 -7.73
N ALA A 179 13.00 -1.86 -6.69
CA ALA A 179 12.36 -2.31 -5.46
C ALA A 179 10.89 -2.71 -5.69
N PHE A 180 10.17 -1.89 -6.47
CA PHE A 180 8.79 -2.14 -6.85
C PHE A 180 8.63 -3.38 -7.74
N GLU A 181 9.48 -3.52 -8.77
CA GLU A 181 9.54 -4.69 -9.65
C GLU A 181 9.86 -5.97 -8.86
N ALA A 182 10.80 -5.90 -7.91
CA ALA A 182 11.14 -7.02 -7.05
C ALA A 182 9.96 -7.43 -6.14
N LEU A 183 9.15 -6.46 -5.67
CA LEU A 183 7.94 -6.74 -4.91
C LEU A 183 6.86 -7.39 -5.77
N LEU A 184 6.66 -6.93 -7.00
CA LEU A 184 5.76 -7.57 -7.97
C LEU A 184 6.21 -8.99 -8.30
N HIS A 185 7.51 -9.23 -8.47
CA HIS A 185 8.06 -10.56 -8.65
C HIS A 185 7.79 -11.44 -7.42
N CYS A 186 7.94 -10.92 -6.19
CA CYS A 186 7.54 -11.64 -4.98
C CYS A 186 6.05 -12.00 -4.98
N LEU A 187 5.19 -11.07 -5.38
CA LEU A 187 3.74 -11.27 -5.44
C LEU A 187 3.33 -12.30 -6.49
N LEU A 188 3.95 -12.28 -7.67
CA LEU A 188 3.39 -12.93 -8.87
C LEU A 188 4.23 -14.09 -9.43
N GLU A 189 5.49 -14.23 -9.03
CA GLU A 189 6.43 -15.15 -9.72
C GLU A 189 7.25 -16.04 -8.77
N THR A 190 7.22 -15.79 -7.46
CA THR A 190 7.90 -16.65 -6.48
C THR A 190 7.13 -17.95 -6.18
N GLY A 191 7.67 -18.79 -5.30
CA GLY A 191 7.04 -20.03 -4.89
C GLY A 191 5.88 -19.82 -3.92
N PHE A 192 4.69 -20.31 -4.27
CA PHE A 192 3.47 -20.28 -3.47
C PHE A 192 3.41 -21.56 -2.63
N ASN A 193 3.63 -21.46 -1.33
CA ASN A 193 3.70 -22.57 -0.40
C ASN A 193 2.98 -22.25 0.91
N TYR A 194 2.98 -23.16 1.87
CA TYR A 194 2.22 -23.01 3.12
C TYR A 194 2.99 -22.27 4.22
N SER A 195 4.02 -21.48 3.88
CA SER A 195 4.78 -20.70 4.85
C SER A 195 3.86 -19.78 5.66
N SER A 196 2.90 -19.13 4.99
CA SER A 196 1.96 -18.24 5.67
C SER A 196 1.01 -18.95 6.62
N GLU A 197 0.56 -20.14 6.25
CA GLU A 197 -0.31 -20.96 7.11
C GLU A 197 0.45 -21.48 8.32
N HIS A 198 1.73 -21.81 8.15
CA HIS A 198 2.57 -22.32 9.23
C HIS A 198 2.96 -21.22 10.22
N HIS A 199 3.34 -20.03 9.75
CA HIS A 199 3.85 -18.96 10.61
C HIS A 199 2.77 -17.98 11.09
N GLU A 200 1.72 -17.73 10.30
CA GLU A 200 0.65 -16.80 10.63
C GLU A 200 -0.72 -17.48 10.84
N GLY A 201 -0.77 -18.81 10.76
CA GLY A 201 -1.97 -19.61 11.01
C GLY A 201 -2.92 -19.73 9.82
N ALA A 202 -2.93 -18.76 8.90
CA ALA A 202 -3.75 -18.82 7.69
C ALA A 202 -3.19 -17.98 6.53
N SER A 203 -3.36 -18.49 5.31
CA SER A 203 -3.27 -17.72 4.07
C SER A 203 -4.66 -17.27 3.63
N TRP A 204 -4.73 -16.19 2.85
CA TRP A 204 -6.01 -15.78 2.27
C TRP A 204 -6.53 -16.76 1.20
N PHE A 205 -5.67 -17.60 0.62
CA PHE A 205 -6.13 -18.73 -0.20
C PHE A 205 -6.98 -19.70 0.61
N THR A 206 -6.48 -20.17 1.76
CA THR A 206 -7.20 -21.14 2.60
C THR A 206 -8.52 -20.58 3.13
N GLU A 207 -8.56 -19.30 3.48
CA GLU A 207 -9.78 -18.60 3.89
C GLU A 207 -10.82 -18.48 2.76
N SER A 208 -10.37 -18.43 1.51
CA SER A 208 -11.23 -18.21 0.35
C SER A 208 -11.77 -19.51 -0.28
N ARG A 209 -11.30 -20.69 0.12
CA ARG A 209 -11.69 -21.97 -0.51
C ARG A 209 -13.19 -22.27 -0.47
N GLY A 210 -13.90 -21.73 0.52
CA GLY A 210 -15.35 -21.91 0.68
C GLY A 210 -16.22 -20.92 -0.10
N VAL A 211 -15.61 -19.95 -0.79
CA VAL A 211 -16.33 -18.85 -1.45
C VAL A 211 -16.95 -19.28 -2.77
N ASP A 212 -16.24 -20.07 -3.56
CA ASP A 212 -16.68 -20.56 -4.87
C ASP A 212 -15.98 -21.88 -5.19
N GLY A 213 -16.75 -22.88 -5.67
CA GLY A 213 -16.23 -24.21 -5.98
C GLY A 213 -15.12 -24.22 -7.04
N ARG A 214 -15.09 -23.21 -7.92
CA ARG A 214 -14.07 -23.03 -8.96
C ARG A 214 -12.70 -22.67 -8.38
N ILE A 215 -12.61 -22.11 -7.18
CA ILE A 215 -11.34 -21.75 -6.52
C ILE A 215 -11.04 -22.56 -5.26
N ALA A 216 -11.89 -23.57 -4.96
CA ALA A 216 -11.78 -24.36 -3.73
C ALA A 216 -10.45 -25.11 -3.61
N THR A 217 -9.86 -25.48 -4.75
CA THR A 217 -8.52 -26.04 -4.87
C THR A 217 -7.78 -25.34 -6.02
N VAL A 218 -6.45 -25.43 -6.01
CA VAL A 218 -5.64 -24.85 -7.09
C VAL A 218 -5.89 -25.58 -8.43
N GLU A 219 -6.21 -26.88 -8.39
CA GLU A 219 -6.58 -27.68 -9.56
C GLU A 219 -7.92 -27.21 -10.16
N ASN A 220 -8.93 -26.94 -9.31
CA ASN A 220 -10.20 -26.39 -9.77
C ASN A 220 -9.99 -25.00 -10.38
N TRP A 221 -9.13 -24.19 -9.76
CA TRP A 221 -8.85 -22.84 -10.25
C TRP A 221 -8.14 -22.88 -11.60
N GLU A 222 -7.13 -23.73 -11.75
CA GLU A 222 -6.44 -23.95 -13.02
C GLU A 222 -7.41 -24.42 -14.11
N ALA A 223 -8.29 -25.38 -13.81
CA ALA A 223 -9.30 -25.87 -14.75
C ALA A 223 -10.32 -24.78 -15.15
N ALA A 224 -10.79 -23.98 -14.19
CA ALA A 224 -11.69 -22.87 -14.46
C ALA A 224 -11.02 -21.78 -15.31
N SER A 225 -9.76 -21.45 -14.99
CA SER A 225 -8.96 -20.47 -15.74
C SER A 225 -8.70 -20.90 -17.17
N ALA A 226 -8.51 -22.20 -17.41
CA ALA A 226 -8.33 -22.74 -18.77
C ALA A 226 -9.62 -22.66 -19.60
N LYS A 227 -10.79 -22.72 -18.96
CA LYS A 227 -12.09 -22.63 -19.63
C LYS A 227 -12.47 -21.18 -19.96
N ASP A 228 -12.23 -20.28 -19.03
CA ASP A 228 -12.53 -18.85 -19.15
C ASP A 228 -11.59 -18.08 -18.22
N GLU A 229 -10.73 -17.21 -18.75
CA GLU A 229 -9.79 -16.44 -17.92
C GLU A 229 -10.46 -15.28 -17.17
N LEU A 230 -11.66 -14.87 -17.57
CA LEU A 230 -12.38 -13.76 -16.96
C LEU A 230 -13.36 -14.19 -15.87
N PHE A 231 -13.55 -15.51 -15.66
CA PHE A 231 -14.45 -16.05 -14.64
C PHE A 231 -14.18 -15.50 -13.23
N VAL A 232 -12.93 -15.11 -12.97
CA VAL A 232 -12.46 -14.49 -11.73
C VAL A 232 -13.13 -13.16 -11.40
N LEU A 233 -13.73 -12.50 -12.38
CA LEU A 233 -14.51 -11.28 -12.18
C LEU A 233 -15.91 -11.59 -11.61
N ASP A 234 -16.40 -12.82 -11.77
CA ASP A 234 -17.69 -13.29 -11.27
C ASP A 234 -17.59 -14.00 -9.92
N VAL A 235 -16.37 -14.26 -9.43
CA VAL A 235 -16.16 -14.93 -8.13
C VAL A 235 -16.54 -13.96 -7.00
N PRO A 236 -17.36 -14.39 -6.01
CA PRO A 236 -17.80 -13.54 -4.91
C PRO A 236 -16.73 -13.40 -3.81
N TRP A 237 -15.55 -12.90 -4.16
CA TRP A 237 -14.39 -12.79 -3.26
C TRP A 237 -14.73 -12.17 -1.90
N LEU A 238 -13.99 -12.59 -0.86
CA LEU A 238 -14.17 -12.07 0.49
C LEU A 238 -13.95 -10.57 0.53
N LYS A 239 -14.96 -9.83 0.97
CA LYS A 239 -14.91 -8.38 1.10
C LYS A 239 -14.05 -7.94 2.28
N THR A 240 -13.26 -6.90 2.09
CA THR A 240 -12.54 -6.25 3.20
C THR A 240 -13.44 -5.26 3.97
N GLY A 241 -14.51 -4.78 3.34
CA GLY A 241 -15.32 -3.67 3.84
C GLY A 241 -14.56 -2.35 3.94
N LEU A 242 -13.42 -2.21 3.25
CA LEU A 242 -12.55 -1.05 3.25
C LEU A 242 -12.25 -0.62 1.81
N SER A 243 -12.16 0.69 1.60
CA SER A 243 -11.68 1.27 0.35
C SER A 243 -10.15 1.26 0.27
N VAL A 244 -9.59 1.55 -0.91
CA VAL A 244 -8.14 1.80 -1.07
C VAL A 244 -7.64 2.85 -0.08
N ARG A 245 -8.35 3.97 0.04
CA ARG A 245 -8.01 5.07 0.96
C ARG A 245 -8.00 4.59 2.40
N ALA A 246 -9.08 3.96 2.85
CA ALA A 246 -9.18 3.47 4.23
C ALA A 246 -8.11 2.42 4.54
N MET A 247 -7.75 1.58 3.56
CA MET A 247 -6.67 0.61 3.71
C MET A 247 -5.30 1.27 3.83
N ALA A 248 -5.01 2.24 2.97
CA ALA A 248 -3.76 2.99 3.02
C ALA A 248 -3.65 3.80 4.33
N GLU A 249 -4.72 4.44 4.78
CA GLU A 249 -4.77 5.14 6.07
C GLU A 249 -4.51 4.18 7.24
N ARG A 250 -5.08 2.97 7.20
CA ARG A 250 -4.79 1.93 8.19
C ARG A 250 -3.31 1.55 8.20
N MET A 251 -2.70 1.34 7.04
CA MET A 251 -1.27 1.06 6.92
C MET A 251 -0.42 2.21 7.48
N LEU A 252 -0.74 3.46 7.14
CA LEU A 252 -0.06 4.64 7.66
C LEU A 252 -0.22 4.74 9.19
N LYS A 253 -1.41 4.48 9.73
CA LYS A 253 -1.66 4.47 11.17
C LYS A 253 -0.85 3.40 11.90
N TYR A 254 -0.78 2.19 11.33
CA TYR A 254 0.04 1.10 11.86
C TYR A 254 1.52 1.51 11.98
N HIS A 255 2.01 2.29 11.00
CA HIS A 255 3.36 2.86 11.02
C HIS A 255 3.52 4.14 11.86
N ARG A 256 2.47 4.59 12.54
CA ARG A 256 2.44 5.91 13.22
C ARG A 256 2.78 7.07 12.29
N ALA A 257 2.51 6.87 11.00
CA ALA A 257 2.75 7.81 9.92
C ALA A 257 1.45 8.47 9.44
N ALA A 258 0.30 8.12 10.03
CA ALA A 258 -0.93 8.85 9.80
C ALA A 258 -0.69 10.34 10.06
N LYS A 259 -1.23 11.20 9.18
CA LYS A 259 -1.18 12.64 9.37
C LYS A 259 -1.70 12.95 10.79
N PRO A 260 -1.05 13.84 11.55
CA PRO A 260 -1.64 14.36 12.77
C PRO A 260 -3.08 14.80 12.48
N SER A 261 -3.97 14.61 13.43
CA SER A 261 -5.35 15.14 13.36
C SER A 261 -5.34 16.62 12.96
N ALA A 262 -6.45 17.08 12.38
CA ALA A 262 -6.64 18.46 11.90
C ALA A 262 -5.89 19.46 12.81
N PRO A 263 -4.95 20.24 12.24
CA PRO A 263 -4.06 21.07 13.03
C PRO A 263 -4.90 21.99 13.91
N THR A 264 -4.64 21.95 15.22
CA THR A 264 -5.31 22.85 16.17
C THR A 264 -5.01 24.30 15.80
N ALA A 265 -5.83 25.24 16.28
CA ALA A 265 -5.56 26.66 16.11
C ALA A 265 -4.12 27.03 16.52
N THR A 266 -3.57 26.37 17.54
CA THR A 266 -2.17 26.51 17.96
C THR A 266 -1.17 26.03 16.90
N VAL A 267 -1.39 24.88 16.27
CA VAL A 267 -0.48 24.36 15.23
C VAL A 267 -0.52 25.26 13.99
N LEU A 268 -1.72 25.67 13.59
CA LEU A 268 -1.93 26.62 12.50
C LEU A 268 -1.24 27.97 12.79
N ALA A 269 -1.36 28.48 14.04
CA ALA A 269 -0.74 29.74 14.44
C ALA A 269 0.79 29.66 14.35
N ARG A 270 1.37 28.55 14.82
CA ARG A 270 2.82 28.31 14.70
C ARG A 270 3.31 28.29 13.25
N LEU A 271 2.54 27.70 12.33
CA LEU A 271 2.88 27.72 10.90
C LEU A 271 2.93 29.16 10.36
N ILE A 272 1.95 29.99 10.73
CA ILE A 272 1.87 31.40 10.34
C ILE A 272 3.06 32.20 10.92
N PHE A 273 3.35 32.05 12.22
CA PHE A 273 4.48 32.72 12.88
C PHE A 273 5.84 32.31 12.31
N ASN A 274 6.06 31.02 12.06
CA ASN A 274 7.31 30.54 11.49
C ASN A 274 7.55 31.07 10.07
N PHE A 275 6.50 31.16 9.26
CA PHE A 275 6.56 31.76 7.93
C PHE A 275 6.93 33.26 8.01
N PHE A 276 6.27 34.00 8.91
CA PHE A 276 6.53 35.43 9.11
C PHE A 276 7.98 35.69 9.53
N ASN A 277 8.49 34.94 10.51
CA ASN A 277 9.86 35.09 11.02
C ASN A 277 10.92 34.76 9.94
N HIS A 278 10.68 33.73 9.11
CA HIS A 278 11.58 33.40 8.00
C HIS A 278 11.66 34.50 6.94
N ARG A 279 10.54 35.18 6.64
CA ARG A 279 10.55 36.30 5.67
C ARG A 279 11.24 37.55 6.18
N ASN A 280 11.20 37.78 7.48
CA ASN A 280 11.68 39.03 8.08
C ASN A 280 13.13 38.95 8.58
N GLY A 281 13.82 37.82 8.39
CA GLY A 281 15.24 37.68 8.73
C GLY A 281 15.56 37.81 10.22
N THR A 282 14.55 37.80 11.09
CA THR A 282 14.70 37.84 12.54
C THR A 282 14.83 36.40 13.06
N THR A 283 16.06 35.90 13.13
CA THR A 283 16.42 34.74 13.96
C THR A 283 17.20 35.20 15.17
#